data_AF-A0AAW6R3P0-F1
#
_entry.id   AF-A0AAW6R3P0-F1
#
_cell.length_a   1.000
_cell.length_b   1.000
_cell.length_c   1.000
_cell.angle_alpha   90.00
_cell.angle_beta   90.00
_cell.angle_gamma   90.00
#
_symmetry.space_group_name_H-M   'P 1'
#
loop_
_entity.id
_entity.type
_entity.pdbx_description
1 polymer ?
#
loop_
_entity_poly.entity_id
_entity_poly.type
_entity_poly.pdbx_seq_one_letter_code
_entity_poly.pdbx_strand_id
1 'polypeptide(L)'
;PFGLSDFRALVRELTELAQQTDKGLLLAGQALESLRQKRRILPALSVIDRACSEAIARANRRVYRALVEPLTDSHRAKLDELLKLKAGSSITWLTWLRQAPLKPNSRHMLEHIERLKTFQLVDLPEGLGRHIHQNRLLKLAREGGQMTPKDLGKFEPQRRYATLAAVVLESTATVIDELVDLHDRILV
;
A
#
# COMPACT_ATOMS: atom_id res chain seq x y z
N PRO A 1 -33.96 -14.69 -13.83
CA PRO A 1 -33.82 -14.05 -12.49
C PRO A 1 -32.34 -14.01 -12.06
N PHE A 2 -31.91 -12.93 -11.41
CA PHE A 2 -30.57 -12.81 -10.83
C PHE A 2 -30.54 -13.50 -9.46
N GLY A 3 -29.65 -14.48 -9.27
CA GLY A 3 -29.57 -15.29 -8.05
C GLY A 3 -28.22 -15.20 -7.32
N LEU A 4 -28.09 -15.98 -6.23
CA LEU A 4 -26.85 -16.06 -5.45
C LEU A 4 -25.65 -16.58 -6.25
N SER A 5 -25.88 -17.48 -7.20
CA SER A 5 -24.84 -17.98 -8.11
C SER A 5 -24.30 -16.87 -9.02
N ASP A 6 -25.20 -16.05 -9.60
CA ASP A 6 -24.84 -14.90 -10.42
C ASP A 6 -24.09 -13.85 -9.59
N PHE A 7 -24.54 -13.57 -8.36
CA PHE A 7 -23.84 -12.67 -7.44
C PHE A 7 -22.41 -13.14 -7.16
N ARG A 8 -22.22 -14.42 -6.81
CA ARG A 8 -20.87 -14.97 -6.57
C ARG A 8 -19.99 -14.93 -7.81
N ALA A 9 -20.56 -15.19 -9.00
CA ALA A 9 -19.83 -15.09 -10.25
C ALA A 9 -19.41 -13.64 -10.55
N LEU A 10 -20.31 -12.69 -10.36
CA LEU A 10 -20.05 -11.26 -10.53
C LEU A 10 -18.94 -10.79 -9.58
N VAL A 11 -19.00 -11.14 -8.29
CA VAL A 11 -17.95 -10.78 -7.33
C VAL A 11 -16.59 -11.34 -7.74
N ARG A 12 -16.52 -12.59 -8.23
CA ARG A 12 -15.25 -13.18 -8.69
C ARG A 12 -14.67 -12.40 -9.87
N GLU A 13 -15.49 -12.09 -10.86
CA GLU A 13 -15.06 -11.30 -12.02
C GLU A 13 -14.59 -9.89 -11.62
N LEU A 14 -15.38 -9.21 -10.79
CA LEU A 14 -15.01 -7.88 -10.29
C LEU A 14 -13.75 -7.93 -9.43
N THR A 15 -13.46 -9.05 -8.75
CA THR A 15 -12.22 -9.19 -7.95
C THR A 15 -10.99 -9.08 -8.84
N GLU A 16 -11.02 -9.60 -10.07
CA GLU A 16 -9.90 -9.49 -10.99
C GLU A 16 -9.62 -8.05 -11.39
N LEU A 17 -10.65 -7.27 -11.71
CA LEU A 17 -10.52 -5.82 -11.91
C LEU A 17 -10.10 -5.10 -10.63
N ALA A 18 -10.62 -5.54 -9.47
CA ALA A 18 -10.33 -4.95 -8.18
C ALA A 18 -8.85 -5.09 -7.75
N GLN A 19 -8.13 -6.06 -8.33
CA GLN A 19 -6.68 -6.19 -8.15
C GLN A 19 -5.88 -5.06 -8.82
N GLN A 20 -6.51 -4.26 -9.70
CA GLN A 20 -5.87 -3.16 -10.42
C GLN A 20 -6.37 -1.80 -9.94
N THR A 21 -7.64 -1.71 -9.53
CA THR A 21 -8.31 -0.48 -9.08
C THR A 21 -9.32 -0.77 -7.98
N ASP A 22 -9.52 0.14 -7.05
CA ASP A 22 -10.62 0.08 -6.08
C ASP A 22 -11.61 1.24 -6.24
N LYS A 23 -11.57 1.91 -7.39
CA LYS A 23 -12.54 2.94 -7.74
C LYS A 23 -13.90 2.28 -7.97
N GLY A 24 -14.79 2.36 -6.98
CA GLY A 24 -16.10 1.70 -7.00
C GLY A 24 -16.92 1.99 -8.27
N LEU A 25 -16.83 3.20 -8.81
CA LEU A 25 -17.52 3.57 -10.05
C LEU A 25 -17.06 2.74 -11.27
N LEU A 26 -15.77 2.42 -11.37
CA LEU A 26 -15.25 1.57 -12.45
C LEU A 26 -15.73 0.13 -12.29
N LEU A 27 -15.75 -0.39 -11.06
CA LEU A 27 -16.28 -1.73 -10.78
C LEU A 27 -17.78 -1.81 -11.08
N ALA A 28 -18.56 -0.78 -10.70
CA ALA A 28 -19.98 -0.72 -10.98
C ALA A 28 -20.26 -0.65 -12.50
N GLY A 29 -19.48 0.15 -13.24
CA GLY A 29 -19.54 0.18 -14.70
C GLY A 29 -19.28 -1.20 -15.32
N GLN A 30 -18.19 -1.87 -14.89
CA GLN A 30 -17.86 -3.22 -15.34
C GLN A 30 -18.97 -4.24 -14.97
N ALA A 31 -19.57 -4.10 -13.79
CA ALA A 31 -20.64 -4.98 -13.34
C ALA A 31 -21.87 -4.87 -14.23
N LEU A 32 -22.30 -3.65 -14.53
CA LEU A 32 -23.43 -3.38 -15.43
C LEU A 32 -23.17 -3.94 -16.82
N GLU A 33 -21.97 -3.72 -17.35
CA GLU A 33 -21.59 -4.19 -18.68
C GLU A 33 -21.55 -5.72 -18.76
N SER A 34 -20.93 -6.38 -17.78
CA SER A 34 -20.89 -7.85 -17.69
C SER A 34 -22.27 -8.49 -17.63
N LEU A 35 -23.19 -7.90 -16.84
CA LEU A 35 -24.56 -8.41 -16.73
C LEU A 35 -25.35 -8.22 -18.03
N ARG A 36 -25.16 -7.09 -18.73
CA ARG A 36 -25.76 -6.83 -20.05
C ARG A 36 -25.26 -7.81 -21.10
N GLN A 37 -23.95 -8.03 -21.18
CA GLN A 37 -23.35 -8.98 -22.13
C GLN A 37 -23.87 -10.41 -21.93
N LYS A 38 -24.06 -10.81 -20.67
CA LYS A 38 -24.62 -12.13 -20.30
C LYS A 38 -26.15 -12.18 -20.38
N ARG A 39 -26.80 -11.10 -20.85
CA ARG A 39 -28.27 -10.96 -20.92
C ARG A 39 -28.97 -11.30 -19.60
N ARG A 40 -28.37 -10.91 -18.48
CA ARG A 40 -28.93 -11.08 -17.13
C ARG A 40 -29.76 -9.85 -16.75
N ILE A 41 -30.88 -10.09 -16.06
CA ILE A 41 -31.68 -9.02 -15.47
C ILE A 41 -30.79 -8.26 -14.47
N LEU A 42 -30.75 -6.94 -14.59
CA LEU A 42 -30.00 -6.09 -13.68
C LEU A 42 -30.63 -6.16 -12.28
N PRO A 43 -29.87 -6.49 -11.24
CA PRO A 43 -30.36 -6.43 -9.88
C PRO A 43 -30.45 -4.97 -9.42
N ALA A 44 -31.04 -4.75 -8.24
CA ALA A 44 -31.05 -3.44 -7.60
C ALA A 44 -29.63 -2.88 -7.41
N LEU A 45 -29.48 -1.55 -7.44
CA LEU A 45 -28.18 -0.88 -7.29
C LEU A 45 -27.46 -1.27 -5.99
N SER A 46 -28.18 -1.50 -4.90
CA SER A 46 -27.62 -1.96 -3.63
C SER A 46 -26.93 -3.33 -3.74
N VAL A 47 -27.38 -4.21 -4.64
CA VAL A 47 -26.76 -5.51 -4.90
C VAL A 47 -25.47 -5.33 -5.69
N ILE A 48 -25.43 -4.38 -6.63
CA ILE A 48 -24.23 -4.04 -7.40
C ILE A 48 -23.17 -3.43 -6.48
N ASP A 49 -23.56 -2.47 -5.64
CA ASP A 49 -22.67 -1.84 -4.67
C ASP A 49 -22.08 -2.87 -3.70
N ARG A 50 -22.91 -3.79 -3.19
CA ARG A 50 -22.44 -4.91 -2.36
C ARG A 50 -21.44 -5.80 -3.10
N ALA A 51 -21.68 -6.11 -4.37
CA ALA A 51 -20.77 -6.92 -5.17
C ALA A 51 -19.41 -6.22 -5.37
N CYS A 52 -19.42 -4.91 -5.65
CA CYS A 52 -18.20 -4.11 -5.79
C CYS A 52 -17.43 -4.06 -4.47
N SER A 53 -18.11 -3.77 -3.36
CA SER A 53 -17.51 -3.73 -2.02
C SER A 53 -16.88 -5.07 -1.63
N GLU A 54 -17.56 -6.18 -1.92
CA GLU A 54 -17.02 -7.51 -1.63
C GLU A 54 -15.81 -7.85 -2.52
N ALA A 55 -15.83 -7.46 -3.79
CA ALA A 55 -14.71 -7.63 -4.71
C ALA A 55 -13.47 -6.82 -4.26
N ILE A 56 -13.67 -5.57 -3.85
CA ILE A 56 -12.59 -4.72 -3.30
C ILE A 56 -12.02 -5.35 -2.02
N ALA A 57 -12.87 -5.80 -1.10
CA ALA A 57 -12.42 -6.46 0.13
C ALA A 57 -11.61 -7.75 -0.17
N ARG A 58 -12.02 -8.52 -1.18
CA ARG A 58 -11.26 -9.71 -1.63
C ARG A 58 -9.92 -9.33 -2.24
N ALA A 59 -9.88 -8.32 -3.11
CA ALA A 59 -8.64 -7.85 -3.71
C ALA A 59 -7.67 -7.28 -2.66
N ASN A 60 -8.15 -6.51 -1.68
CA ASN A 60 -7.34 -6.00 -0.58
C ASN A 60 -6.69 -7.14 0.22
N ARG A 61 -7.45 -8.19 0.55
CA ARG A 61 -6.90 -9.38 1.21
C ARG A 61 -5.82 -10.08 0.38
N ARG A 62 -5.97 -10.14 -0.95
CA ARG A 62 -4.95 -10.70 -1.85
C ARG A 62 -3.67 -9.85 -1.82
N VAL A 63 -3.81 -8.52 -1.92
CA VAL A 63 -2.69 -7.57 -1.85
C VAL A 63 -1.96 -7.70 -0.50
N TYR A 64 -2.69 -7.70 0.61
CA TYR A 64 -2.09 -7.82 1.94
C TYR A 64 -1.37 -9.15 2.10
N ARG A 65 -1.98 -10.25 1.68
CA ARG A 65 -1.33 -11.56 1.72
C ARG A 65 -0.04 -11.58 0.90
N ALA A 66 -0.07 -11.07 -0.34
CA ALA A 66 1.09 -11.03 -1.21
C ALA A 66 2.26 -10.20 -0.63
N LEU A 67 1.97 -9.18 0.19
CA LEU A 67 2.99 -8.40 0.90
C LEU A 67 3.48 -9.04 2.20
N VAL A 68 2.66 -9.87 2.85
CA VAL A 68 2.94 -10.38 4.21
C VAL A 68 3.46 -11.81 4.22
N GLU A 69 3.03 -12.64 3.28
CA GLU A 69 3.42 -14.05 3.18
C GLU A 69 4.94 -14.24 3.00
N PRO A 70 5.66 -13.40 2.22
CA PRO A 70 7.12 -13.49 2.13
C PRO A 70 7.88 -12.95 3.36
N LEU A 71 7.19 -12.33 4.34
CA LEU A 71 7.84 -11.70 5.48
C LEU A 71 8.17 -12.71 6.58
N THR A 72 9.44 -12.75 6.99
CA THR A 72 9.90 -13.43 8.20
C THR A 72 9.47 -12.68 9.44
N ASP A 73 9.56 -13.32 10.61
CA ASP A 73 9.32 -12.65 11.88
C ASP A 73 10.35 -11.55 12.17
N SER A 74 11.57 -11.66 11.62
CA SER A 74 12.56 -10.58 11.66
C SER A 74 12.08 -9.35 10.89
N HIS A 75 11.56 -9.51 9.67
CA HIS A 75 10.99 -8.38 8.90
C HIS A 75 9.82 -7.74 9.66
N ARG A 76 8.92 -8.55 10.23
CA ARG A 76 7.78 -8.06 11.01
C ARG A 76 8.20 -7.28 12.25
N ALA A 77 9.20 -7.78 12.99
CA ALA A 77 9.77 -7.09 14.13
C ALA A 77 10.37 -5.74 13.72
N LYS A 78 11.16 -5.70 12.65
CA LYS A 78 11.75 -4.45 12.12
C LYS A 78 10.67 -3.45 11.67
N LEU A 79 9.58 -3.92 11.05
CA LEU A 79 8.44 -3.07 10.71
C LEU A 79 7.74 -2.51 11.96
N ASP A 80 7.57 -3.32 13.01
CA ASP A 80 7.01 -2.87 14.28
C ASP A 80 7.94 -1.87 15.02
N GLU A 81 9.26 -2.00 14.90
CA GLU A 81 10.22 -1.02 15.43
C GLU A 81 10.01 0.38 14.81
N LEU A 82 9.57 0.47 13.55
CA LEU A 82 9.27 1.75 12.92
C LEU A 82 8.18 2.53 13.67
N LEU A 83 7.28 1.83 14.36
CA LEU A 83 6.18 2.43 15.12
C LEU A 83 6.60 2.88 16.53
N LYS A 84 7.80 2.52 17.00
CA LYS A 84 8.32 2.88 18.32
C LYS A 84 9.05 4.22 18.29
N LEU A 85 9.19 4.82 19.48
CA LEU A 85 9.98 6.04 19.66
C LEU A 85 11.43 5.81 19.22
N LYS A 86 11.96 6.75 18.43
CA LYS A 86 13.38 6.77 18.09
C LYS A 86 14.18 7.09 19.36
N ALA A 87 15.26 6.36 19.59
CA ALA A 87 16.09 6.56 20.78
C ALA A 87 16.56 8.03 20.89
N GLY A 88 16.40 8.62 22.07
CA GLY A 88 16.74 10.02 22.32
C GLY A 88 15.81 11.04 21.65
N SER A 89 14.64 10.64 21.16
CA SER A 89 13.68 11.51 20.47
C SER A 89 12.26 11.37 21.04
N SER A 90 11.43 12.39 20.79
CA SER A 90 9.99 12.38 21.10
C SER A 90 9.12 11.87 19.95
N ILE A 91 9.72 11.59 18.78
CA ILE A 91 9.02 11.08 17.60
C ILE A 91 9.38 9.62 17.32
N THR A 92 8.51 8.92 16.58
CA THR A 92 8.78 7.54 16.17
C THR A 92 9.82 7.48 15.06
N TRP A 93 10.42 6.31 14.86
CA TRP A 93 11.28 6.03 13.71
C TRP A 93 10.58 6.37 12.39
N LEU A 94 9.34 5.93 12.20
CA LEU A 94 8.57 6.20 11.00
C LEU A 94 8.30 7.71 10.80
N THR A 95 8.01 8.44 11.87
CA THR A 95 7.81 9.90 11.81
C THR A 95 9.09 10.60 11.36
N TRP A 96 10.24 10.23 11.92
CA TRP A 96 11.53 10.80 11.54
C TRP A 96 11.89 10.46 10.10
N LEU A 97 11.71 9.21 9.67
CA LEU A 97 12.02 8.75 8.31
C LEU A 97 11.23 9.49 7.22
N ARG A 98 10.02 9.98 7.54
CA ARG A 98 9.17 10.75 6.64
C ARG A 98 9.54 12.24 6.54
N GLN A 99 10.44 12.74 7.39
CA GLN A 99 10.87 14.14 7.35
C GLN A 99 11.86 14.33 6.20
N ALA A 100 11.44 15.07 5.17
CA ALA A 100 12.34 15.53 4.13
C ALA A 100 13.17 16.72 4.63
N PRO A 101 14.51 16.69 4.49
CA PRO A 101 15.37 17.83 4.72
C PRO A 101 14.99 19.07 3.88
N LEU A 102 15.11 20.25 4.47
CA LEU A 102 14.55 21.49 3.90
C LEU A 102 15.52 22.26 2.98
N LYS A 103 16.83 21.97 2.96
CA LYS A 103 17.81 22.73 2.18
C LYS A 103 18.88 21.84 1.52
N PRO A 104 19.38 22.19 0.32
CA PRO A 104 20.46 21.42 -0.28
C PRO A 104 21.82 21.80 0.32
N ASN A 105 22.40 20.92 1.14
CA ASN A 105 23.79 21.04 1.62
C ASN A 105 24.33 19.69 2.13
N SER A 106 25.64 19.63 2.41
CA SER A 106 26.33 18.41 2.85
C SER A 106 25.79 17.80 4.14
N ARG A 107 25.24 18.61 5.06
CA ARG A 107 24.61 18.09 6.28
C ARG A 107 23.32 17.32 5.95
N HIS A 108 22.49 17.87 5.07
CA HIS A 108 21.26 17.22 4.66
C HIS A 108 21.51 15.99 3.77
N MET A 109 22.58 15.98 2.96
CA MET A 109 23.05 14.76 2.28
C MET A 109 23.25 13.60 3.26
N LEU A 110 23.95 13.85 4.38
CA LEU A 110 24.18 12.83 5.40
C LEU A 110 22.87 12.35 6.05
N GLU A 111 21.92 13.25 6.26
CA GLU A 111 20.60 12.90 6.81
C GLU A 111 19.78 12.02 5.85
N HIS A 112 19.78 12.31 4.55
CA HIS A 112 19.15 11.43 3.56
C HIS A 112 19.84 10.06 3.49
N ILE A 113 21.17 10.02 3.57
CA ILE A 113 21.92 8.75 3.63
C ILE A 113 21.55 7.95 4.88
N GLU A 114 21.39 8.60 6.03
CA GLU A 114 20.96 7.94 7.27
C GLU A 114 19.53 7.40 7.14
N ARG A 115 18.61 8.18 6.56
CA ARG A 115 17.23 7.73 6.26
C ARG A 115 17.23 6.52 5.33
N LEU A 116 18.00 6.57 4.24
CA LEU A 116 18.11 5.47 3.27
C LEU A 116 18.65 4.20 3.93
N LYS A 117 19.76 4.32 4.69
CA LYS A 117 20.35 3.20 5.42
C LYS A 117 19.35 2.61 6.42
N THR A 118 18.59 3.44 7.11
CA THR A 118 17.58 2.99 8.08
C THR A 118 16.45 2.23 7.38
N PHE A 119 15.97 2.69 6.21
CA PHE A 119 15.00 1.93 5.42
C PHE A 119 15.58 0.61 4.91
N GLN A 120 16.83 0.61 4.43
CA GLN A 120 17.53 -0.61 3.98
C GLN A 120 17.71 -1.63 5.10
N LEU A 121 17.91 -1.18 6.36
CA LEU A 121 18.03 -2.07 7.51
C LEU A 121 16.72 -2.83 7.84
N VAL A 122 15.56 -2.35 7.36
CA VAL A 122 14.31 -3.13 7.41
C VAL A 122 14.46 -4.44 6.63
N ASP A 123 15.28 -4.43 5.57
CA ASP A 123 15.71 -5.63 4.83
C ASP A 123 14.52 -6.42 4.28
N LEU A 124 13.61 -5.71 3.59
CA LEU A 124 12.45 -6.36 2.98
C LEU A 124 12.89 -7.33 1.86
N PRO A 125 12.18 -8.45 1.65
CA PRO A 125 12.51 -9.41 0.62
C PRO A 125 12.66 -8.76 -0.76
N GLU A 126 13.68 -9.17 -1.50
CA GLU A 126 13.88 -8.65 -2.85
C GLU A 126 12.67 -8.98 -3.74
N GLY A 127 12.22 -7.98 -4.50
CA GLY A 127 11.06 -8.13 -5.38
C GLY A 127 9.71 -8.21 -4.67
N LEU A 128 9.65 -7.90 -3.37
CA LEU A 128 8.38 -7.71 -2.65
C LEU A 128 7.49 -6.71 -3.41
N GLY A 129 6.25 -7.10 -3.65
CA GLY A 129 5.29 -6.26 -4.36
C GLY A 129 5.40 -6.27 -5.89
N ARG A 130 6.38 -6.94 -6.52
CA ARG A 130 6.49 -7.02 -8.01
C ARG A 130 5.26 -7.64 -8.68
N HIS A 131 4.55 -8.54 -7.99
CA HIS A 131 3.34 -9.19 -8.49
C HIS A 131 2.04 -8.40 -8.18
N ILE A 132 2.16 -7.24 -7.54
CA ILE A 132 1.03 -6.40 -7.18
C ILE A 132 0.96 -5.24 -8.16
N HIS A 133 -0.23 -4.95 -8.65
CA HIS A 133 -0.42 -3.82 -9.56
C HIS A 133 0.06 -2.51 -8.89
N GLN A 134 0.88 -1.72 -9.58
CA GLN A 134 1.55 -0.54 -9.04
C GLN A 134 0.57 0.45 -8.39
N ASN A 135 -0.56 0.75 -9.04
CA ASN A 135 -1.60 1.63 -8.45
C ASN A 135 -2.13 1.16 -7.10
N ARG A 136 -2.22 -0.16 -6.84
CA ARG A 136 -2.64 -0.69 -5.54
C ARG A 136 -1.56 -0.44 -4.49
N LEU A 137 -0.31 -0.72 -4.84
CA LEU A 137 0.83 -0.55 -3.95
C LEU A 137 1.01 0.92 -3.57
N LEU A 138 1.00 1.83 -4.55
CA LEU A 138 1.10 3.27 -4.35
C LEU A 138 -0.06 3.80 -3.50
N LYS A 139 -1.29 3.34 -3.76
CA LYS A 139 -2.44 3.76 -2.96
C LYS A 139 -2.27 3.33 -1.50
N LEU A 140 -1.91 2.07 -1.25
CA LEU A 140 -1.68 1.55 0.10
C LEU A 140 -0.56 2.31 0.83
N ALA A 141 0.55 2.59 0.13
CA ALA A 141 1.66 3.37 0.66
C ALA A 141 1.23 4.81 1.00
N ARG A 142 0.45 5.47 0.14
CA ARG A 142 -0.05 6.84 0.38
C ARG A 142 -1.01 6.90 1.56
N GLU A 143 -1.97 5.97 1.64
CA GLU A 143 -2.90 5.87 2.77
C GLU A 143 -2.12 5.65 4.07
N GLY A 144 -1.17 4.71 4.09
CA GLY A 144 -0.30 4.48 5.25
C GLY A 144 0.60 5.67 5.59
N GLY A 145 1.08 6.39 4.58
CA GLY A 145 1.91 7.59 4.67
C GLY A 145 1.19 8.74 5.40
N GLN A 146 -0.12 8.86 5.21
CA GLN A 146 -0.96 9.89 5.82
C GLN A 146 -1.42 9.53 7.25
N MET A 147 -1.24 8.28 7.69
CA MET A 147 -1.63 7.83 9.02
C MET A 147 -0.54 8.05 10.06
N THR A 148 -0.97 8.27 11.30
CA THR A 148 -0.04 8.31 12.44
C THR A 148 0.50 6.90 12.74
N PRO A 149 1.72 6.77 13.28
CA PRO A 149 2.26 5.49 13.73
C PRO A 149 1.33 4.76 14.72
N LYS A 150 0.65 5.52 15.60
CA LYS A 150 -0.32 4.99 16.56
C LYS A 150 -1.52 4.36 15.86
N ASP A 151 -2.04 4.98 14.79
CA ASP A 151 -3.19 4.42 14.06
C ASP A 151 -2.81 3.19 13.24
N LEU A 152 -1.61 3.20 12.62
CA LEU A 152 -1.06 2.02 11.95
C LEU A 152 -0.90 0.85 12.92
N GLY A 153 -0.47 1.11 14.17
CA GLY A 153 -0.33 0.11 15.22
C GLY A 153 -1.64 -0.58 15.63
N LYS A 154 -2.80 0.05 15.40
CA LYS A 154 -4.13 -0.50 15.74
C LYS A 154 -4.67 -1.47 14.68
N PHE A 155 -4.07 -1.55 13.49
CA PHE A 155 -4.52 -2.47 12.46
C PHE A 155 -4.28 -3.92 12.85
N GLU A 156 -5.10 -4.83 12.29
CA GLU A 156 -4.81 -6.24 12.43
C GLU A 156 -3.48 -6.58 11.70
N PRO A 157 -2.76 -7.64 12.12
CA PRO A 157 -1.39 -7.89 11.65
C PRO A 157 -1.21 -7.90 10.13
N GLN A 158 -2.15 -8.48 9.37
CA GLN A 158 -2.06 -8.53 7.90
C GLN A 158 -2.05 -7.13 7.29
N ARG A 159 -3.07 -6.32 7.55
CA ARG A 159 -3.14 -4.95 7.06
C ARG A 159 -1.98 -4.11 7.58
N ARG A 160 -1.61 -4.26 8.85
CA ARG A 160 -0.50 -3.50 9.47
C ARG A 160 0.80 -3.71 8.70
N TYR A 161 1.23 -4.96 8.56
CA TYR A 161 2.50 -5.27 7.91
C TYR A 161 2.47 -4.98 6.41
N ALA A 162 1.35 -5.25 5.73
CA ALA A 162 1.20 -4.88 4.33
C ALA A 162 1.32 -3.37 4.12
N THR A 163 0.68 -2.57 4.97
CA THR A 163 0.71 -1.11 4.89
C THR A 163 2.12 -0.58 5.19
N LEU A 164 2.79 -1.08 6.24
CA LEU A 164 4.15 -0.67 6.58
C LEU A 164 5.16 -1.07 5.50
N ALA A 165 5.06 -2.29 4.95
CA ALA A 165 5.91 -2.72 3.85
C ALA A 165 5.73 -1.84 2.61
N ALA A 166 4.47 -1.52 2.24
CA ALA A 166 4.20 -0.61 1.13
C ALA A 166 4.78 0.80 1.37
N VAL A 167 4.64 1.33 2.59
CA VAL A 167 5.24 2.62 2.97
C VAL A 167 6.77 2.57 2.88
N VAL A 168 7.41 1.52 3.37
CA VAL A 168 8.88 1.38 3.32
C VAL A 168 9.36 1.29 1.87
N LEU A 169 8.72 0.48 1.02
CA LEU A 169 9.08 0.37 -0.39
C LEU A 169 9.00 1.73 -1.11
N GLU A 170 7.88 2.43 -0.95
CA GLU A 170 7.69 3.75 -1.59
C GLU A 170 8.62 4.82 -1.02
N SER A 171 8.80 4.86 0.31
CA SER A 171 9.68 5.85 0.94
C SER A 171 11.14 5.61 0.59
N THR A 172 11.56 4.35 0.42
CA THR A 172 12.92 4.02 -0.03
C THR A 172 13.17 4.58 -1.42
N ALA A 173 12.23 4.40 -2.36
CA ALA A 173 12.31 4.98 -3.70
C ALA A 173 12.36 6.52 -3.64
N THR A 174 11.46 7.12 -2.85
CA THR A 174 11.42 8.59 -2.68
C THR A 174 12.74 9.13 -2.13
N VAL A 175 13.34 8.50 -1.12
CA VAL A 175 14.62 8.94 -0.56
C VAL A 175 15.77 8.79 -1.56
N ILE A 176 15.74 7.77 -2.42
CA ILE A 176 16.72 7.62 -3.51
C ILE A 176 16.59 8.76 -4.50
N ASP A 177 15.37 9.10 -4.93
CA ASP A 177 15.13 10.22 -5.85
C ASP A 177 15.57 11.56 -5.22
N GLU A 178 15.23 11.79 -3.94
CA GLU A 178 15.67 12.97 -3.18
C GLU A 178 17.21 13.07 -3.09
N LEU A 179 17.90 11.95 -2.94
CA LEU A 179 19.37 11.90 -2.89
C LEU A 179 20.01 12.24 -4.23
N VAL A 180 19.46 11.72 -5.32
CA VAL A 180 19.93 12.01 -6.69
C VAL A 180 19.74 13.50 -6.97
N ASP A 181 18.54 14.04 -6.72
CA ASP A 181 18.22 15.45 -6.91
C ASP A 181 19.15 16.37 -6.08
N LEU A 182 19.43 15.98 -4.83
CA LEU A 182 20.30 16.75 -3.95
C LEU A 182 21.76 16.70 -4.41
N HIS A 183 22.24 15.55 -4.88
CA HIS A 183 23.58 15.40 -5.42
C HIS A 183 23.78 16.31 -6.64
N ASP A 184 22.84 16.30 -7.58
CA ASP A 184 22.88 17.13 -8.78
C ASP A 184 22.93 18.62 -8.44
N ARG A 185 22.17 19.07 -7.42
CA ARG A 185 22.16 20.47 -6.96
C ARG A 185 23.43 20.93 -6.25
N ILE A 186 24.23 19.99 -5.71
CA ILE A 186 25.50 20.34 -5.04
C ILE A 186 26.64 20.43 -6.06
N LEU A 187 26.55 19.69 -7.17
CA LEU A 187 27.56 19.68 -8.22
C LEU A 187 27.46 20.84 -9.22
N VAL A 188 26.31 21.51 -9.29
CA VAL A 188 26.07 22.74 -10.07
C VAL A 188 26.39 23.97 -9.24
#